data_AF-A0A8H6BG98-F1
#
_entry.id   AF-A0A8H6BG98-F1
#
_cell.length_a   1.000
_cell.length_b   1.000
_cell.length_c   1.000
_cell.angle_alpha   90.00
_cell.angle_beta   90.00
_cell.angle_gamma   90.00
#
_symmetry.space_group_name_H-M   'P 1'
#
loop_
_entity.id
_entity.type
_entity.pdbx_description
1 polymer ?
#
loop_
_entity_poly.entity_id
_entity_poly.type
_entity_poly.pdbx_seq_one_letter_code
_entity_poly.pdbx_strand_id
1 'polypeptide(L)'
;MRNGEEKQGENKRIANDSYKGVNIPKYLCGESEDSIDLQISSLTYVFRLYQINALGPFLKPDEHHRGFYTFSYATDQYSDWNTSPGKDIFICNNRLNRIYNVSEFLEALLADPYRVLIDYPKNKFRAMLILSGPPTELKELPKLNKNDHFEFIILRPEDPDERYVEVLTMLASLYREHRVSIQLKRKLALKVLSTQREKHPLHVKFTKNDRASIIRTYLQKLAFHVQVERIYRATLKTKQKHLRNALLKISPPELKKLDNARKSTRSKKSANMNTTPKKKQLQLSALCESSPKLDENIKTSQMDSKPRRQSGSIEPLESIWASDTNSDTHFKPSDSESAASSSSGSTRPFTSEEKKLFYDQSKMAVRIRIERERLCLT
;
A
#
# COMPACT_ATOMS: atom_id res chain seq x y z
N MET A 1 -58.11 -27.13 -40.98
CA MET A 1 -58.11 -26.15 -39.88
C MET A 1 -57.77 -26.91 -38.60
N ARG A 2 -56.81 -26.51 -37.75
CA ARG A 2 -55.79 -25.45 -37.78
C ARG A 2 -54.44 -26.04 -37.30
N ASN A 3 -53.35 -25.30 -37.51
CA ASN A 3 -51.99 -25.70 -37.13
C ASN A 3 -51.80 -25.75 -35.60
N GLY A 4 -50.79 -26.48 -35.14
CA GLY A 4 -50.49 -26.64 -33.71
C GLY A 4 -49.10 -27.19 -33.37
N GLU A 5 -48.12 -27.10 -34.28
CA GLU A 5 -46.72 -27.39 -33.96
C GLU A 5 -46.05 -26.14 -33.39
N GLU A 6 -45.62 -26.13 -32.13
CA GLU A 6 -44.59 -25.17 -31.70
C GLU A 6 -43.71 -25.65 -30.52
N LYS A 7 -42.50 -26.07 -30.88
CA LYS A 7 -41.23 -25.89 -30.13
C LYS A 7 -41.18 -26.20 -28.62
N GLN A 8 -41.17 -27.49 -28.26
CA GLN A 8 -40.26 -27.93 -27.18
C GLN A 8 -38.84 -28.12 -27.76
N GLY A 9 -37.91 -27.16 -27.59
CA GLY A 9 -36.56 -27.38 -28.14
C GLY A 9 -35.48 -26.30 -28.08
N GLU A 10 -35.63 -25.17 -27.37
CA GLU A 10 -34.69 -24.03 -27.53
C GLU A 10 -34.40 -23.30 -26.20
N ASN A 11 -33.70 -23.93 -25.23
CA ASN A 11 -33.10 -23.20 -24.08
C ASN A 11 -32.05 -23.93 -23.17
N LYS A 12 -31.54 -25.13 -23.53
CA LYS A 12 -30.57 -25.88 -22.68
C LYS A 12 -29.32 -26.41 -23.42
N ARG A 13 -28.84 -25.70 -24.45
CA ARG A 13 -27.58 -26.04 -25.18
C ARG A 13 -26.71 -24.82 -25.53
N ILE A 14 -26.57 -23.86 -24.62
CA ILE A 14 -25.51 -22.82 -24.67
C ILE A 14 -24.65 -22.90 -23.41
N ALA A 15 -24.16 -24.11 -23.13
CA ALA A 15 -23.16 -24.39 -22.11
C ALA A 15 -22.04 -25.20 -22.76
N ASN A 16 -20.79 -24.84 -22.46
CA ASN A 16 -19.58 -25.46 -23.00
C ASN A 16 -19.40 -25.36 -24.53
N ASP A 17 -19.31 -24.12 -25.04
CA ASP A 17 -18.28 -23.81 -26.04
C ASP A 17 -16.92 -24.17 -25.40
N SER A 18 -16.47 -25.39 -25.66
CA SER A 18 -15.28 -25.96 -25.03
C SER A 18 -14.05 -25.37 -25.71
N TYR A 19 -13.40 -24.40 -25.04
CA TYR A 19 -12.12 -23.79 -25.46
C TYR A 19 -10.95 -24.79 -25.37
N LYS A 20 -11.05 -25.95 -26.03
CA LYS A 20 -10.04 -27.01 -26.05
C LYS A 20 -8.74 -26.46 -26.60
N GLY A 21 -7.70 -26.44 -25.77
CA GLY A 21 -6.38 -25.89 -26.11
C GLY A 21 -6.12 -24.44 -25.70
N VAL A 22 -7.09 -23.72 -25.10
CA VAL A 22 -6.84 -22.41 -24.48
C VAL A 22 -6.52 -22.61 -23.00
N ASN A 23 -5.31 -22.24 -22.58
CA ASN A 23 -4.97 -22.17 -21.15
C ASN A 23 -5.68 -20.97 -20.52
N ILE A 24 -6.65 -21.25 -19.66
CA ILE A 24 -7.41 -20.26 -18.88
C ILE A 24 -6.64 -20.00 -17.57
N PRO A 25 -6.36 -18.74 -17.20
CA PRO A 25 -5.59 -18.42 -16.00
C PRO A 25 -6.38 -18.75 -14.73
N LYS A 26 -5.65 -19.11 -13.68
CA LYS A 26 -6.18 -19.40 -12.33
C LYS A 26 -5.72 -18.39 -11.28
N TYR A 27 -4.80 -17.49 -11.62
CA TYR A 27 -4.25 -16.46 -10.73
C TYR A 27 -3.62 -17.01 -9.43
N LEU A 28 -3.22 -18.28 -9.47
CA LEU A 28 -2.54 -18.97 -8.38
C LEU A 28 -1.07 -18.51 -8.28
N CYS A 29 -0.47 -18.74 -7.12
CA CYS A 29 0.95 -18.43 -6.85
C CYS A 29 1.67 -19.69 -6.35
N GLY A 30 2.99 -19.74 -6.55
CA GLY A 30 3.82 -20.85 -6.07
C GLY A 30 4.04 -21.91 -7.15
N GLU A 31 4.16 -23.19 -6.78
CA GLU A 31 4.38 -24.27 -7.76
C GLU A 31 3.17 -24.50 -8.68
N SER A 32 2.00 -23.95 -8.34
CA SER A 32 0.76 -24.01 -9.14
C SER A 32 0.43 -22.71 -9.89
N GLU A 33 1.37 -21.76 -9.98
CA GLU A 33 1.17 -20.49 -10.70
C GLU A 33 1.01 -20.70 -12.23
N ASP A 34 0.25 -19.81 -12.88
CA ASP A 34 0.08 -19.83 -14.35
C ASP A 34 1.42 -19.60 -15.07
N SER A 35 1.53 -19.95 -16.36
CA SER A 35 2.74 -19.64 -17.15
C SER A 35 2.98 -18.12 -17.23
N ILE A 36 4.25 -17.69 -17.27
CA ILE A 36 4.62 -16.27 -17.15
C ILE A 36 3.96 -15.41 -18.24
N ASP A 37 3.95 -15.88 -19.48
CA ASP A 37 3.33 -15.20 -20.61
C ASP A 37 1.79 -15.11 -20.47
N LEU A 38 1.15 -16.10 -19.83
CA LEU A 38 -0.28 -16.07 -19.49
C LEU A 38 -0.57 -15.15 -18.29
N GLN A 39 0.28 -15.13 -17.26
CA GLN A 39 0.19 -14.15 -16.17
C GLN A 39 0.29 -12.73 -16.73
N ILE A 40 1.30 -12.44 -17.54
CA ILE A 40 1.50 -11.12 -18.16
C ILE A 40 0.28 -10.72 -19.00
N SER A 41 -0.20 -11.60 -19.88
CA SER A 41 -1.33 -11.32 -20.76
C SER A 41 -2.62 -11.06 -19.99
N SER A 42 -2.93 -11.94 -19.03
CA SER A 42 -4.17 -11.87 -18.24
C SER A 42 -4.16 -10.72 -17.23
N LEU A 43 -3.04 -10.45 -16.57
CA LEU A 43 -2.87 -9.29 -15.67
C LEU A 43 -2.89 -7.97 -16.46
N THR A 44 -2.35 -7.92 -17.68
CA THR A 44 -2.46 -6.75 -18.56
C THR A 44 -3.92 -6.48 -18.97
N TYR A 45 -4.70 -7.52 -19.23
CA TYR A 45 -6.12 -7.39 -19.57
C TYR A 45 -6.92 -6.82 -18.39
N VAL A 46 -6.84 -7.45 -17.22
CA VAL A 46 -7.62 -7.05 -16.04
C VAL A 46 -7.17 -5.71 -15.44
N PHE A 47 -5.89 -5.34 -15.58
CA PHE A 47 -5.38 -4.01 -15.22
C PHE A 47 -6.17 -2.90 -15.93
N ARG A 48 -6.39 -3.06 -17.24
CA ARG A 48 -7.13 -2.11 -18.09
C ARG A 48 -8.63 -2.19 -17.85
N LEU A 49 -9.19 -3.40 -17.79
CA LEU A 49 -10.63 -3.64 -17.54
C LEU A 49 -11.11 -2.98 -16.24
N TYR A 50 -10.38 -3.18 -15.14
CA TYR A 50 -10.76 -2.66 -13.83
C TYR A 50 -10.08 -1.34 -13.46
N GLN A 51 -9.25 -0.78 -14.34
CA GLN A 51 -8.51 0.46 -14.14
C GLN A 51 -7.81 0.48 -12.77
N ILE A 52 -6.96 -0.53 -12.49
CA ILE A 52 -6.42 -0.80 -11.14
C ILE A 52 -5.65 0.41 -10.56
N ASN A 53 -5.08 1.25 -11.42
CA ASN A 53 -4.44 2.52 -11.04
C ASN A 53 -5.42 3.57 -10.46
N ALA A 54 -6.71 3.52 -10.82
CA ALA A 54 -7.76 4.47 -10.44
C ALA A 54 -8.53 4.06 -9.18
N LEU A 55 -8.26 2.87 -8.63
CA LEU A 55 -8.94 2.35 -7.44
C LEU A 55 -8.82 3.32 -6.26
N GLY A 56 -9.94 3.56 -5.59
CA GLY A 56 -10.01 4.30 -4.34
C GLY A 56 -9.31 3.57 -3.19
N PRO A 57 -9.06 4.27 -2.07
CA PRO A 57 -8.32 3.73 -0.93
C PRO A 57 -9.05 2.58 -0.20
N PHE A 58 -10.36 2.41 -0.39
CA PHE A 58 -11.14 1.33 0.20
C PHE A 58 -12.15 0.78 -0.80
N LEU A 59 -12.47 -0.50 -0.69
CA LEU A 59 -13.58 -1.12 -1.41
C LEU A 59 -14.94 -0.57 -0.92
N LYS A 60 -15.96 -0.63 -1.78
CA LYS A 60 -17.36 -0.44 -1.38
C LYS A 60 -17.94 -1.80 -0.97
N PRO A 61 -18.88 -1.88 -0.02
CA PRO A 61 -19.74 -3.05 0.12
C PRO A 61 -20.51 -3.28 -1.19
N ASP A 62 -20.82 -4.53 -1.51
CA ASP A 62 -21.85 -4.84 -2.52
C ASP A 62 -23.24 -4.53 -1.92
N GLU A 63 -24.07 -3.78 -2.65
CA GLU A 63 -25.42 -3.40 -2.24
C GLU A 63 -26.42 -4.57 -2.32
N HIS A 64 -26.11 -5.59 -3.12
CA HIS A 64 -26.95 -6.78 -3.33
C HIS A 64 -26.48 -8.00 -2.53
N HIS A 65 -25.19 -8.09 -2.19
CA HIS A 65 -24.60 -9.26 -1.54
C HIS A 65 -23.87 -8.89 -0.23
N ARG A 66 -24.55 -9.03 0.92
CA ARG A 66 -23.97 -8.76 2.25
C ARG A 66 -22.66 -9.55 2.45
N GLY A 67 -21.58 -8.84 2.74
CA GLY A 67 -20.25 -9.42 3.00
C GLY A 67 -19.34 -9.47 1.77
N PHE A 68 -19.89 -9.23 0.58
CA PHE A 68 -19.12 -9.02 -0.64
C PHE A 68 -18.74 -7.53 -0.79
N TYR A 69 -17.75 -7.28 -1.63
CA TYR A 69 -17.19 -5.96 -1.85
C TYR A 69 -16.91 -5.73 -3.33
N THR A 70 -17.14 -4.51 -3.78
CA THR A 70 -16.90 -4.04 -5.15
C THR A 70 -15.82 -2.95 -5.16
N PHE A 71 -15.24 -2.71 -6.34
CA PHE A 71 -14.24 -1.64 -6.49
C PHE A 71 -14.84 -0.26 -6.30
N SER A 72 -14.20 0.55 -5.45
CA SER A 72 -14.40 1.99 -5.42
C SER A 72 -13.37 2.66 -6.33
N TYR A 73 -13.71 3.81 -6.88
CA TYR A 73 -12.83 4.62 -7.74
C TYR A 73 -12.69 6.03 -7.15
N ALA A 74 -11.52 6.65 -7.34
CA ALA A 74 -11.31 8.04 -6.93
C ALA A 74 -12.07 8.97 -7.88
N THR A 75 -13.19 9.54 -7.40
CA THR A 75 -14.11 10.38 -8.18
C THR A 75 -13.42 11.58 -8.83
N ASP A 76 -12.48 12.19 -8.12
CA ASP A 76 -11.98 13.54 -8.39
C ASP A 76 -10.92 13.59 -9.51
N GLN A 77 -10.76 12.50 -10.28
CA GLN A 77 -9.89 12.42 -11.46
C GLN A 77 -10.61 11.84 -12.70
N TYR A 78 -11.90 11.50 -12.61
CA TYR A 78 -12.60 10.68 -13.62
C TYR A 78 -13.85 11.29 -14.25
N SER A 79 -14.19 12.55 -13.96
CA SER A 79 -15.13 13.34 -14.78
C SER A 79 -14.69 13.48 -16.24
N ASP A 80 -13.38 13.49 -16.47
CA ASP A 80 -12.79 13.93 -17.74
C ASP A 80 -12.39 12.77 -18.66
N TRP A 81 -12.37 11.52 -18.15
CA TRP A 81 -12.00 10.35 -18.96
C TRP A 81 -13.04 10.04 -20.04
N ASN A 82 -14.33 10.24 -19.74
CA ASN A 82 -15.43 10.08 -20.70
C ASN A 82 -15.57 11.27 -21.68
N THR A 83 -14.80 12.33 -21.49
CA THR A 83 -14.95 13.62 -22.20
C THR A 83 -13.67 14.01 -22.97
N SER A 84 -12.69 13.10 -23.06
CA SER A 84 -11.42 13.30 -23.77
C SER A 84 -11.40 12.54 -25.12
N PRO A 85 -11.73 13.17 -26.26
CA PRO A 85 -11.72 12.52 -27.57
C PRO A 85 -10.29 12.29 -28.08
N GLY A 86 -9.62 11.24 -27.56
CA GLY A 86 -8.23 10.93 -27.93
C GLY A 86 -7.48 9.96 -27.01
N LYS A 87 -8.16 9.10 -26.24
CA LYS A 87 -7.54 8.02 -25.46
C LYS A 87 -8.26 6.70 -25.75
N ASP A 88 -7.51 5.60 -25.72
CA ASP A 88 -7.97 4.28 -26.16
C ASP A 88 -9.27 3.86 -25.46
N ILE A 89 -10.33 3.66 -26.25
CA ILE A 89 -11.58 3.09 -25.77
C ILE A 89 -11.32 1.61 -25.48
N PHE A 90 -11.16 1.25 -24.20
CA PHE A 90 -11.00 -0.14 -23.80
C PHE A 90 -12.33 -0.88 -23.98
N ILE A 91 -12.46 -1.60 -25.10
CA ILE A 91 -13.65 -2.37 -25.42
C ILE A 91 -13.72 -3.59 -24.49
N CYS A 92 -14.61 -3.53 -23.49
CA CYS A 92 -14.96 -4.69 -22.67
C CYS A 92 -15.48 -5.81 -23.59
N ASN A 93 -14.90 -7.00 -23.48
CA ASN A 93 -15.13 -8.09 -24.42
C ASN A 93 -15.48 -9.36 -23.67
N ASN A 94 -16.73 -9.79 -23.74
CA ASN A 94 -17.25 -10.95 -23.01
C ASN A 94 -16.53 -12.28 -23.35
N ARG A 95 -15.89 -12.39 -24.52
CA ARG A 95 -15.03 -13.54 -24.87
C ARG A 95 -13.68 -13.46 -24.13
N LEU A 96 -13.05 -12.28 -24.07
CA LEU A 96 -11.83 -12.08 -23.30
C LEU A 96 -12.05 -12.19 -21.79
N ASN A 97 -13.22 -11.74 -21.28
CA ASN A 97 -13.61 -11.92 -19.88
C ASN A 97 -13.67 -13.41 -19.48
N ARG A 98 -14.07 -14.29 -20.41
CA ARG A 98 -14.06 -15.75 -20.21
C ARG A 98 -12.66 -16.35 -20.37
N ILE A 99 -11.93 -15.97 -21.42
CA ILE A 99 -10.57 -16.48 -21.70
C ILE A 99 -9.58 -16.13 -20.59
N TYR A 100 -9.64 -14.90 -20.06
CA TYR A 100 -8.80 -14.44 -18.95
C TYR A 100 -9.46 -14.59 -17.57
N ASN A 101 -10.47 -15.46 -17.44
CA ASN A 101 -11.10 -15.83 -16.16
C ASN A 101 -11.34 -14.67 -15.18
N VAL A 102 -12.04 -13.63 -15.67
CA VAL A 102 -12.19 -12.34 -14.96
C VAL A 102 -12.88 -12.47 -13.59
N SER A 103 -13.65 -13.53 -13.37
CA SER A 103 -14.26 -13.86 -12.08
C SER A 103 -13.23 -14.39 -11.08
N GLU A 104 -12.39 -15.34 -11.48
CA GLU A 104 -11.27 -15.85 -10.67
C GLU A 104 -10.26 -14.75 -10.35
N PHE A 105 -10.02 -13.79 -11.26
CA PHE A 105 -9.20 -12.62 -10.93
C PHE A 105 -9.78 -11.83 -9.74
N LEU A 106 -11.10 -11.58 -9.74
CA LEU A 106 -11.76 -10.90 -8.63
C LEU A 106 -11.66 -11.72 -7.35
N GLU A 107 -11.87 -13.04 -7.43
CA GLU A 107 -11.78 -13.92 -6.27
C GLU A 107 -10.35 -13.97 -5.70
N ALA A 108 -9.35 -14.26 -6.54
CA ALA A 108 -7.94 -14.26 -6.15
C ALA A 108 -7.49 -12.93 -5.53
N LEU A 109 -8.04 -11.79 -5.97
CA LEU A 109 -7.75 -10.47 -5.40
C LEU A 109 -8.54 -10.18 -4.10
N LEU A 110 -9.84 -10.51 -4.05
CA LEU A 110 -10.79 -10.09 -3.01
C LEU A 110 -11.15 -11.16 -1.96
N ALA A 111 -10.79 -12.42 -2.15
CA ALA A 111 -10.89 -13.48 -1.13
C ALA A 111 -9.71 -13.39 -0.15
N ASP A 112 -9.63 -12.27 0.58
CA ASP A 112 -8.52 -11.97 1.49
C ASP A 112 -8.98 -11.17 2.72
N PRO A 113 -8.74 -11.64 3.95
CA PRO A 113 -9.09 -10.88 5.16
C PRO A 113 -8.42 -9.49 5.25
N TYR A 114 -7.35 -9.25 4.49
CA TYR A 114 -6.66 -7.96 4.43
C TYR A 114 -7.32 -6.96 3.45
N ARG A 115 -8.35 -7.37 2.67
CA ARG A 115 -9.08 -6.51 1.69
C ARG A 115 -9.67 -5.22 2.26
N VAL A 116 -9.89 -5.18 3.57
CA VAL A 116 -10.42 -4.03 4.33
C VAL A 116 -9.36 -3.02 4.76
N LEU A 117 -8.08 -3.27 4.48
CA LEU A 117 -7.00 -2.33 4.73
C LEU A 117 -6.84 -1.35 3.55
N ILE A 118 -6.34 -0.15 3.83
CA ILE A 118 -6.20 0.90 2.83
C ILE A 118 -5.35 0.46 1.64
N ASP A 119 -5.79 0.75 0.40
CA ASP A 119 -5.12 0.40 -0.85
C ASP A 119 -4.74 -1.10 -1.01
N TYR A 120 -5.34 -2.02 -0.22
CA TYR A 120 -4.91 -3.41 -0.22
C TYR A 120 -5.09 -4.14 -1.56
N PRO A 121 -6.25 -4.07 -2.26
CA PRO A 121 -6.40 -4.72 -3.56
C PRO A 121 -5.40 -4.19 -4.60
N LYS A 122 -5.16 -2.88 -4.62
CA LYS A 122 -4.20 -2.20 -5.48
C LYS A 122 -2.76 -2.72 -5.25
N ASN A 123 -2.39 -2.95 -4.00
CA ASN A 123 -1.06 -3.44 -3.64
C ASN A 123 -0.92 -4.97 -3.69
N LYS A 124 -2.02 -5.72 -3.57
CA LYS A 124 -2.07 -7.15 -3.91
C LYS A 124 -1.91 -7.37 -5.41
N PHE A 125 -2.53 -6.54 -6.24
CA PHE A 125 -2.28 -6.56 -7.69
C PHE A 125 -0.80 -6.28 -8.01
N ARG A 126 -0.16 -5.28 -7.40
CA ARG A 126 1.30 -5.06 -7.54
C ARG A 126 2.13 -6.29 -7.14
N ALA A 127 1.72 -7.02 -6.12
CA ALA A 127 2.39 -8.26 -5.72
C ALA A 127 2.22 -9.39 -6.77
N MET A 128 1.11 -9.43 -7.51
CA MET A 128 0.89 -10.35 -8.65
C MET A 128 1.72 -9.98 -9.88
N LEU A 129 2.19 -8.73 -10.01
CA LEU A 129 3.14 -8.33 -11.07
C LEU A 129 4.59 -8.81 -10.80
N ILE A 130 4.86 -9.39 -9.63
CA ILE A 130 6.16 -9.98 -9.33
C ILE A 130 6.17 -11.41 -9.92
N LEU A 131 6.92 -11.58 -11.02
CA LEU A 131 7.03 -12.81 -11.80
C LEU A 131 8.14 -13.72 -11.25
N SER A 132 7.99 -15.04 -11.38
CA SER A 132 8.97 -16.02 -10.87
C SER A 132 10.13 -16.30 -11.84
N GLY A 133 10.05 -15.78 -13.06
CA GLY A 133 11.02 -15.91 -14.13
C GLY A 133 10.70 -14.95 -15.27
N PRO A 134 11.52 -14.91 -16.33
CA PRO A 134 11.22 -14.16 -17.54
C PRO A 134 10.06 -14.79 -18.33
N PRO A 135 9.37 -14.02 -19.20
CA PRO A 135 8.54 -14.56 -20.26
C PRO A 135 9.33 -15.44 -21.24
N THR A 136 8.62 -16.31 -21.96
CA THR A 136 9.18 -17.18 -23.00
C THR A 136 8.90 -16.66 -24.41
N GLU A 137 7.75 -16.00 -24.61
CA GLU A 137 7.29 -15.52 -25.92
C GLU A 137 7.59 -14.02 -26.12
N LEU A 138 7.63 -13.25 -25.03
CA LEU A 138 7.88 -11.81 -25.05
C LEU A 138 9.36 -11.47 -24.89
N LYS A 139 9.91 -10.66 -25.79
CA LYS A 139 11.31 -10.17 -25.71
C LYS A 139 11.55 -9.19 -24.56
N GLU A 140 10.53 -8.44 -24.17
CA GLU A 140 10.56 -7.40 -23.14
C GLU A 140 9.29 -7.45 -22.30
N LEU A 141 9.37 -6.99 -21.05
CA LEU A 141 8.21 -6.92 -20.15
C LEU A 141 7.32 -5.72 -20.52
N PRO A 142 6.00 -5.91 -20.75
CA PRO A 142 5.14 -4.84 -21.22
C PRO A 142 4.83 -3.83 -20.12
N LYS A 143 4.81 -2.54 -20.48
CA LYS A 143 4.40 -1.46 -19.57
C LYS A 143 2.88 -1.36 -19.49
N LEU A 144 2.33 -1.49 -18.28
CA LEU A 144 0.87 -1.45 -18.05
C LEU A 144 0.30 -0.04 -18.16
N ASN A 145 1.06 0.98 -17.74
CA ASN A 145 0.69 2.38 -17.80
C ASN A 145 1.91 3.28 -18.13
N LYS A 146 1.67 4.57 -18.37
CA LYS A 146 2.74 5.57 -18.60
C LYS A 146 3.34 6.16 -17.32
N ASN A 147 2.90 5.68 -16.15
CA ASN A 147 3.27 6.20 -14.84
C ASN A 147 3.79 5.04 -13.98
N ASP A 148 5.10 4.75 -14.11
CA ASP A 148 5.99 3.71 -13.58
C ASP A 148 5.68 3.14 -12.16
N HIS A 149 4.46 2.62 -11.93
CA HIS A 149 3.93 2.28 -10.59
C HIS A 149 3.19 0.94 -10.59
N PHE A 150 3.10 0.30 -11.75
CA PHE A 150 2.53 -1.03 -12.01
C PHE A 150 3.37 -1.67 -13.11
N GLU A 151 4.47 -2.31 -12.71
CA GLU A 151 5.47 -2.87 -13.60
C GLU A 151 5.66 -4.35 -13.30
N PHE A 152 5.82 -5.17 -14.34
CA PHE A 152 6.22 -6.56 -14.17
C PHE A 152 7.69 -6.62 -13.74
N ILE A 153 7.98 -7.38 -12.68
CA ILE A 153 9.32 -7.45 -12.08
C ILE A 153 9.68 -8.91 -11.83
N ILE A 154 10.84 -9.33 -12.33
CA ILE A 154 11.35 -10.69 -12.11
C ILE A 154 12.03 -10.76 -10.73
N LEU A 155 11.57 -11.71 -9.92
CA LEU A 155 12.17 -12.17 -8.67
C LEU A 155 12.04 -13.69 -8.66
N ARG A 156 13.13 -14.41 -8.92
CA ARG A 156 13.14 -15.87 -8.99
C ARG A 156 13.15 -16.48 -7.59
N PRO A 157 12.65 -17.71 -7.41
CA PRO A 157 12.74 -18.43 -6.13
C PRO A 157 14.17 -18.45 -5.59
N GLU A 158 15.14 -18.75 -6.46
CA GLU A 158 16.56 -18.92 -6.15
C GLU A 158 17.40 -17.64 -6.11
N ASP A 159 16.80 -16.46 -6.26
CA ASP A 159 17.50 -15.17 -6.11
C ASP A 159 17.95 -14.94 -4.63
N PRO A 160 19.02 -14.17 -4.38
CA PRO A 160 19.54 -13.94 -3.03
C PRO A 160 18.64 -13.01 -2.19
N ASP A 161 18.79 -13.06 -0.86
CA ASP A 161 17.98 -12.29 0.10
C ASP A 161 18.07 -10.76 -0.16
N GLU A 162 19.21 -10.27 -0.64
CA GLU A 162 19.40 -8.89 -1.10
C GLU A 162 18.43 -8.50 -2.22
N ARG A 163 18.19 -9.39 -3.18
CA ARG A 163 17.29 -9.18 -4.32
C ARG A 163 15.82 -9.26 -3.90
N TYR A 164 15.48 -10.15 -2.95
CA TYR A 164 14.17 -10.13 -2.29
C TYR A 164 13.93 -8.79 -1.57
N VAL A 165 14.91 -8.30 -0.81
CA VAL A 165 14.83 -6.99 -0.14
C VAL A 165 14.68 -5.86 -1.14
N GLU A 166 15.48 -5.82 -2.21
CA GLU A 166 15.40 -4.80 -3.27
C GLU A 166 14.00 -4.76 -3.91
N VAL A 167 13.52 -5.91 -4.40
CA VAL A 167 12.22 -6.00 -5.11
C VAL A 167 11.06 -5.61 -4.20
N LEU A 168 10.99 -6.17 -2.99
CA LEU A 168 9.86 -5.94 -2.07
C LEU A 168 9.82 -4.51 -1.52
N THR A 169 10.98 -3.89 -1.30
CA THR A 169 11.06 -2.59 -0.61
C THR A 169 11.08 -1.39 -1.56
N MET A 170 11.70 -1.54 -2.74
CA MET A 170 11.91 -0.47 -3.72
C MET A 170 11.13 -0.72 -5.02
N LEU A 171 11.44 -1.79 -5.76
CA LEU A 171 11.01 -1.91 -7.16
C LEU A 171 9.49 -2.15 -7.30
N ALA A 172 8.91 -3.07 -6.53
CA ALA A 172 7.50 -3.45 -6.66
C ALA A 172 6.48 -2.37 -6.25
N SER A 173 6.92 -1.15 -5.93
CA SER A 173 6.09 0.01 -5.58
C SER A 173 5.03 -0.27 -4.49
N LEU A 174 5.28 -1.27 -3.64
CA LEU A 174 4.34 -1.69 -2.60
C LEU A 174 4.14 -0.56 -1.58
N TYR A 175 2.86 -0.16 -1.43
CA TYR A 175 2.39 0.97 -0.66
C TYR A 175 3.04 2.31 -1.03
N ARG A 176 3.32 2.53 -2.33
CA ARG A 176 3.85 3.80 -2.87
C ARG A 176 2.96 5.01 -2.56
N GLU A 177 1.66 4.82 -2.36
CA GLU A 177 0.72 5.88 -1.93
C GLU A 177 1.02 6.42 -0.51
N HIS A 178 1.80 5.71 0.30
CA HIS A 178 2.00 5.97 1.73
C HIS A 178 3.47 6.22 2.07
N ARG A 179 3.75 7.29 2.84
CA ARG A 179 5.12 7.64 3.29
C ARG A 179 5.62 6.65 4.37
N VAL A 180 6.08 5.46 3.95
CA VAL A 180 6.74 4.44 4.79
C VAL A 180 8.27 4.50 4.59
N SER A 181 9.06 4.50 5.66
CA SER A 181 10.52 4.59 5.57
C SER A 181 11.16 3.33 4.99
N ILE A 182 12.20 3.51 4.18
CA ILE A 182 12.92 2.40 3.53
C ILE A 182 13.60 1.47 4.56
N GLN A 183 14.04 2.03 5.69
CA GLN A 183 14.61 1.28 6.80
C GLN A 183 13.59 0.33 7.44
N LEU A 184 12.34 0.77 7.61
CA LEU A 184 11.26 -0.09 8.10
C LEU A 184 10.86 -1.13 7.06
N LYS A 185 10.73 -0.74 5.78
CA LYS A 185 10.50 -1.70 4.69
C LYS A 185 11.58 -2.79 4.67
N ARG A 186 12.86 -2.45 4.84
CA ARG A 186 13.98 -3.41 4.93
C ARG A 186 13.92 -4.27 6.19
N LYS A 187 13.62 -3.71 7.37
CA LYS A 187 13.43 -4.47 8.63
C LYS A 187 12.30 -5.49 8.51
N LEU A 188 11.20 -5.14 7.82
CA LEU A 188 10.10 -6.06 7.55
C LEU A 188 10.50 -7.16 6.54
N ALA A 189 11.20 -6.82 5.46
CA ALA A 189 11.63 -7.80 4.45
C ALA A 189 12.59 -8.84 5.04
N LEU A 190 13.66 -8.40 5.71
CA LEU A 190 14.64 -9.27 6.37
C LEU A 190 13.99 -10.22 7.39
N LYS A 191 13.00 -9.73 8.16
CA LYS A 191 12.28 -10.59 9.12
C LYS A 191 11.36 -11.62 8.46
N VAL A 192 10.76 -11.31 7.32
CA VAL A 192 9.97 -12.30 6.57
C VAL A 192 10.88 -13.38 5.97
N LEU A 193 12.07 -12.98 5.49
CA LEU A 193 13.08 -13.91 4.96
C LEU A 193 13.62 -14.84 6.06
N SER A 194 14.01 -14.30 7.23
CA SER A 194 14.50 -15.14 8.34
C SER A 194 13.43 -16.15 8.78
N THR A 195 12.20 -15.71 9.02
CA THR A 195 11.09 -16.59 9.43
C THR A 195 10.69 -17.62 8.36
N GLN A 196 10.94 -17.38 7.07
CA GLN A 196 10.75 -18.41 6.05
C GLN A 196 11.92 -19.42 6.03
N ARG A 197 13.18 -18.97 6.21
CA ARG A 197 14.36 -19.85 6.36
C ARG A 197 14.29 -20.70 7.64
N GLU A 198 13.80 -20.14 8.74
CA GLU A 198 13.57 -20.84 10.02
C GLU A 198 12.58 -22.02 9.90
N LYS A 199 11.58 -21.92 9.00
CA LYS A 199 10.62 -23.01 8.72
C LYS A 199 11.18 -24.11 7.84
N HIS A 200 12.12 -23.77 6.96
CA HIS A 200 12.70 -24.71 5.99
C HIS A 200 14.24 -24.69 6.07
N PRO A 201 14.85 -25.04 7.23
CA PRO A 201 16.28 -24.88 7.47
C PRO A 201 17.18 -25.81 6.64
N LEU A 202 16.58 -26.76 5.90
CA LEU A 202 17.26 -27.63 4.95
C LEU A 202 17.23 -27.08 3.50
N HIS A 203 16.42 -26.05 3.23
CA HIS A 203 16.34 -25.41 1.92
C HIS A 203 17.47 -24.38 1.74
N VAL A 204 18.46 -24.72 0.93
CA VAL A 204 19.54 -23.79 0.54
C VAL A 204 18.98 -22.58 -0.23
N LYS A 205 17.96 -22.82 -1.05
CA LYS A 205 17.25 -21.85 -1.90
C LYS A 205 15.75 -21.97 -1.66
N PHE A 206 15.01 -20.87 -1.78
CA PHE A 206 13.55 -20.87 -1.67
C PHE A 206 12.90 -21.58 -2.87
N THR A 207 11.79 -22.28 -2.60
CA THR A 207 10.86 -22.81 -3.62
C THR A 207 9.95 -21.69 -4.16
N LYS A 208 9.14 -21.93 -5.21
CA LYS A 208 8.11 -20.95 -5.61
C LYS A 208 7.07 -20.77 -4.49
N ASN A 209 6.77 -21.82 -3.73
CA ASN A 209 5.88 -21.75 -2.57
C ASN A 209 6.45 -20.86 -1.45
N ASP A 210 7.75 -21.00 -1.14
CA ASP A 210 8.46 -20.11 -0.21
C ASP A 210 8.40 -18.65 -0.68
N ARG A 211 8.74 -18.41 -1.97
CA ARG A 211 8.66 -17.10 -2.63
C ARG A 211 7.28 -16.46 -2.52
N ALA A 212 6.22 -17.21 -2.84
CA ALA A 212 4.83 -16.76 -2.72
C ALA A 212 4.44 -16.47 -1.26
N SER A 213 4.89 -17.30 -0.31
CA SER A 213 4.73 -17.08 1.13
C SER A 213 5.42 -15.78 1.56
N ILE A 214 6.65 -15.52 1.12
CA ILE A 214 7.43 -14.31 1.42
C ILE A 214 6.72 -13.06 0.89
N ILE A 215 6.35 -13.04 -0.40
CA ILE A 215 5.68 -11.88 -1.03
C ILE A 215 4.36 -11.56 -0.31
N ARG A 216 3.52 -12.57 -0.08
CA ARG A 216 2.23 -12.43 0.63
C ARG A 216 2.42 -11.94 2.07
N THR A 217 3.34 -12.54 2.83
CA THR A 217 3.59 -12.20 4.23
C THR A 217 4.17 -10.79 4.37
N TYR A 218 5.04 -10.39 3.45
CA TYR A 218 5.57 -9.02 3.39
C TYR A 218 4.47 -8.00 3.13
N LEU A 219 3.66 -8.22 2.08
CA LEU A 219 2.52 -7.37 1.75
C LEU A 219 1.55 -7.22 2.93
N GLN A 220 1.21 -8.32 3.60
CA GLN A 220 0.30 -8.33 4.76
C GLN A 220 0.88 -7.58 5.97
N LYS A 221 2.18 -7.74 6.28
CA LYS A 221 2.84 -6.98 7.37
C LYS A 221 2.96 -5.48 7.05
N LEU A 222 3.26 -5.13 5.79
CA LEU A 222 3.34 -3.73 5.34
C LEU A 222 1.96 -3.05 5.36
N ALA A 223 0.93 -3.72 4.84
CA ALA A 223 -0.46 -3.26 4.88
C ALA A 223 -0.96 -3.01 6.32
N PHE A 224 -0.67 -3.95 7.22
CA PHE A 224 -1.00 -3.82 8.64
C PHE A 224 -0.35 -2.57 9.24
N HIS A 225 0.97 -2.36 9.03
CA HIS A 225 1.66 -1.18 9.54
C HIS A 225 1.07 0.13 8.99
N VAL A 226 0.81 0.22 7.68
CA VAL A 226 0.22 1.42 7.05
C VAL A 226 -1.15 1.76 7.63
N GLN A 227 -2.03 0.76 7.81
CA GLN A 227 -3.34 0.99 8.42
C GLN A 227 -3.22 1.45 9.89
N VAL A 228 -2.30 0.88 10.67
CA VAL A 228 -2.06 1.29 12.06
C VAL A 228 -1.55 2.73 12.13
N GLU A 229 -0.54 3.10 11.33
CA GLU A 229 -0.04 4.47 11.25
C GLU A 229 -1.13 5.47 10.83
N ARG A 230 -1.96 5.12 9.85
CA ARG A 230 -3.09 5.95 9.41
C ARG A 230 -4.08 6.21 10.55
N ILE A 231 -4.49 5.17 11.28
CA ILE A 231 -5.46 5.29 12.38
C ILE A 231 -4.83 6.03 13.57
N TYR A 232 -3.56 5.78 13.88
CA TYR A 232 -2.82 6.46 14.95
C TYR A 232 -2.70 7.97 14.68
N ARG A 233 -2.27 8.37 13.47
CA ARG A 233 -2.18 9.78 13.05
C ARG A 233 -3.54 10.48 13.05
N ALA A 234 -4.61 9.80 12.62
CA ALA A 234 -5.97 10.33 12.71
C ALA A 234 -6.42 10.50 14.18
N THR A 235 -6.11 9.54 15.04
CA THR A 235 -6.42 9.56 16.48
C THR A 235 -5.70 10.72 17.18
N LEU A 236 -4.40 10.93 16.91
CA LEU A 236 -3.63 12.06 17.44
C LEU A 236 -4.25 13.40 17.03
N LYS A 237 -4.49 13.61 15.72
CA LYS A 237 -5.11 14.85 15.22
C LYS A 237 -6.48 15.12 15.86
N THR A 238 -7.28 14.07 16.04
CA THR A 238 -8.61 14.15 16.68
C THR A 238 -8.49 14.53 18.16
N LYS A 239 -7.67 13.82 18.95
CA LYS A 239 -7.47 14.13 20.38
C LYS A 239 -6.84 15.51 20.59
N GLN A 240 -5.91 15.93 19.74
CA GLN A 240 -5.33 17.28 19.77
C GLN A 240 -6.38 18.38 19.49
N LYS A 241 -7.30 18.14 18.53
CA LYS A 241 -8.44 19.03 18.27
C LYS A 241 -9.39 19.10 19.48
N HIS A 242 -9.68 17.98 20.14
CA HIS A 242 -10.49 17.97 21.36
C HIS A 242 -9.82 18.74 22.51
N LEU A 243 -8.51 18.55 22.74
CA LEU A 243 -7.77 19.28 23.78
C LEU A 243 -7.79 20.80 23.52
N ARG A 244 -7.52 21.23 22.28
CA ARG A 244 -7.61 22.65 21.90
C ARG A 244 -9.02 23.21 22.11
N ASN A 245 -10.06 22.46 21.74
CA ASN A 245 -11.45 22.87 21.92
C ASN A 245 -11.89 22.89 23.39
N ALA A 246 -11.31 22.05 24.26
CA ALA A 246 -11.57 22.07 25.69
C ALA A 246 -10.97 23.32 26.35
N LEU A 247 -9.71 23.65 26.03
CA LEU A 247 -9.06 24.87 26.52
C LEU A 247 -9.82 26.15 26.11
N LEU A 248 -10.34 26.20 24.87
CA LEU A 248 -11.17 27.31 24.37
C LEU A 248 -12.57 27.40 25.01
N LYS A 249 -13.01 26.40 25.79
CA LYS A 249 -14.23 26.48 26.61
C LYS A 249 -13.97 26.95 28.04
N ILE A 250 -12.70 26.95 28.48
CA ILE A 250 -12.28 27.27 29.86
C ILE A 250 -11.79 28.72 29.95
N SER A 251 -11.45 29.36 28.83
CA SER A 251 -11.12 30.80 28.77
C SER A 251 -12.31 31.69 29.20
N PRO A 252 -12.17 32.57 30.22
CA PRO A 252 -13.24 33.46 30.68
C PRO A 252 -13.76 34.44 29.60
N PRO A 253 -15.00 34.94 29.71
CA PRO A 253 -15.64 35.77 28.69
C PRO A 253 -15.10 37.22 28.57
N GLU A 254 -14.17 37.64 29.41
CA GLU A 254 -13.82 39.05 29.59
C GLU A 254 -12.99 39.67 28.45
N LEU A 255 -12.21 38.88 27.72
CA LEU A 255 -11.32 39.39 26.66
C LEU A 255 -12.06 40.00 25.44
N LYS A 256 -13.37 39.82 25.31
CA LYS A 256 -14.17 40.40 24.21
C LYS A 256 -14.35 41.93 24.28
N LYS A 257 -13.89 42.61 25.34
CA LYS A 257 -14.04 44.07 25.48
C LYS A 257 -12.90 44.90 24.86
N LEU A 258 -11.75 44.31 24.51
CA LEU A 258 -10.56 45.07 24.11
C LEU A 258 -10.48 45.43 22.61
N ASP A 259 -11.01 44.61 21.70
CA ASP A 259 -10.93 44.88 20.24
C ASP A 259 -11.82 46.02 19.76
N ASN A 260 -12.92 46.31 20.47
CA ASN A 260 -13.85 47.40 20.09
C ASN A 260 -13.23 48.81 20.30
N ALA A 261 -12.17 48.94 21.10
CA ALA A 261 -11.50 50.22 21.35
C ALA A 261 -10.65 50.72 20.16
N ARG A 262 -10.33 49.86 19.17
CA ARG A 262 -9.42 50.21 18.05
C ARG A 262 -10.11 50.65 16.75
N LYS A 263 -11.43 50.86 16.74
CA LYS A 263 -12.20 51.26 15.55
C LYS A 263 -12.78 52.69 15.63
N SER A 264 -11.99 53.67 16.06
CA SER A 264 -12.46 55.07 16.18
C SER A 264 -11.46 56.17 15.75
N THR A 265 -10.74 55.98 14.63
CA THR A 265 -9.97 57.07 13.96
C THR A 265 -10.07 56.95 12.43
N ARG A 266 -11.13 57.50 11.82
CA ARG A 266 -11.31 57.58 10.35
C ARG A 266 -11.44 59.03 9.88
N SER A 267 -10.32 59.69 9.60
CA SER A 267 -10.21 61.02 8.96
C SER A 267 -8.73 61.30 8.68
N LYS A 268 -8.27 61.82 7.53
CA LYS A 268 -8.90 62.19 6.23
C LYS A 268 -7.82 62.14 5.13
N LYS A 269 -8.28 62.23 3.87
CA LYS A 269 -7.54 62.47 2.61
C LYS A 269 -6.09 62.99 2.71
N SER A 270 -5.20 62.38 1.91
CA SER A 270 -4.52 63.08 0.81
C SER A 270 -4.09 62.06 -0.26
N ALA A 271 -3.82 62.53 -1.48
CA ALA A 271 -3.28 61.74 -2.57
C ALA A 271 -2.19 62.54 -3.27
N ASN A 272 -1.14 61.88 -3.76
CA ASN A 272 -0.35 62.39 -4.87
C ASN A 272 0.33 61.23 -5.64
N MET A 273 0.86 61.54 -6.82
CA MET A 273 1.37 60.58 -7.81
C MET A 273 2.90 60.46 -7.82
N ASN A 274 3.38 59.44 -8.55
CA ASN A 274 4.73 59.33 -9.14
C ASN A 274 5.90 59.14 -8.13
N THR A 275 7.06 58.56 -8.47
CA THR A 275 7.61 58.08 -9.77
C THR A 275 8.55 56.89 -9.51
N THR A 276 8.79 56.03 -10.51
CA THR A 276 9.97 55.14 -10.50
C THR A 276 11.22 55.91 -10.93
N PRO A 277 12.43 55.52 -10.48
CA PRO A 277 13.29 54.79 -11.43
C PRO A 277 14.22 53.71 -10.83
N LYS A 278 14.85 52.99 -11.78
CA LYS A 278 15.93 51.97 -11.72
C LYS A 278 17.11 52.38 -10.79
N LYS A 279 18.05 51.51 -10.37
CA LYS A 279 18.83 50.52 -11.16
C LYS A 279 19.81 49.69 -10.28
N LYS A 280 20.34 48.58 -10.82
CA LYS A 280 21.44 47.70 -10.31
C LYS A 280 21.10 46.88 -9.04
N GLN A 281 21.40 45.59 -8.88
CA GLN A 281 22.47 44.68 -9.36
C GLN A 281 23.79 44.79 -8.58
N LEU A 282 24.08 43.76 -7.79
CA LEU A 282 25.43 43.24 -7.53
C LEU A 282 25.32 41.75 -7.21
N GLN A 283 26.17 40.93 -7.85
CA GLN A 283 26.48 39.56 -7.44
C GLN A 283 27.80 39.60 -6.67
N LEU A 284 28.05 38.62 -5.80
CA LEU A 284 29.42 38.26 -5.44
C LEU A 284 29.51 36.75 -5.15
N SER A 285 30.66 36.16 -5.47
CA SER A 285 30.88 34.71 -5.49
C SER A 285 32.33 34.37 -5.17
N ALA A 286 32.54 33.53 -4.17
CA ALA A 286 33.79 32.83 -3.85
C ALA A 286 33.52 31.84 -2.69
N LEU A 287 34.37 30.87 -2.35
CA LEU A 287 35.17 29.85 -3.06
C LEU A 287 36.06 29.16 -1.99
N CYS A 288 36.69 28.04 -2.34
CA CYS A 288 37.53 27.19 -1.47
C CYS A 288 36.73 26.42 -0.37
N GLU A 289 36.89 25.10 -0.15
CA GLU A 289 38.10 24.26 0.04
C GLU A 289 38.77 24.51 1.41
N SER A 290 39.25 23.50 2.16
CA SER A 290 39.73 22.16 1.76
C SER A 290 39.57 21.07 2.86
N SER A 291 40.06 19.84 2.61
CA SER A 291 40.15 18.72 3.57
C SER A 291 41.60 18.23 3.75
N PRO A 292 41.93 17.59 4.88
CA PRO A 292 42.45 16.20 4.88
C PRO A 292 41.69 15.29 5.90
N LYS A 293 41.59 13.95 5.78
CA LYS A 293 42.59 12.84 5.81
C LYS A 293 43.36 12.74 7.15
N LEU A 294 43.71 11.56 7.69
CA LEU A 294 43.68 10.17 7.19
C LEU A 294 42.51 9.32 7.82
N ASP A 295 42.57 8.09 8.39
CA ASP A 295 43.63 7.10 8.70
C ASP A 295 43.08 5.65 8.92
N GLU A 296 43.94 4.64 9.17
CA GLU A 296 43.66 3.18 9.15
C GLU A 296 43.62 2.48 10.54
N ASN A 297 42.83 1.39 10.71
CA ASN A 297 43.35 0.00 10.87
C ASN A 297 42.33 -1.12 11.28
N ILE A 298 42.32 -2.20 10.49
CA ILE A 298 42.46 -3.65 10.82
C ILE A 298 42.10 -4.14 12.26
N LYS A 299 41.15 -5.11 12.42
CA LYS A 299 41.39 -6.58 12.62
C LYS A 299 40.10 -7.42 12.87
N THR A 300 40.26 -8.75 12.87
CA THR A 300 39.20 -9.79 12.89
C THR A 300 39.26 -10.74 14.10
N SER A 301 38.12 -11.29 14.56
CA SER A 301 37.99 -12.68 15.08
C SER A 301 36.52 -13.05 15.41
N GLN A 302 36.27 -14.25 15.97
CA GLN A 302 35.84 -15.48 15.26
C GLN A 302 35.26 -16.51 16.27
N MET A 303 34.27 -17.32 15.88
CA MET A 303 33.79 -18.58 16.56
C MET A 303 33.11 -18.40 17.95
N ASP A 304 32.40 -19.37 18.57
CA ASP A 304 32.11 -20.78 18.21
C ASP A 304 30.70 -21.29 18.66
N SER A 305 30.47 -22.61 18.84
CA SER A 305 29.20 -23.28 18.47
C SER A 305 28.53 -24.27 19.46
N LYS A 306 27.18 -24.21 19.57
CA LYS A 306 26.20 -25.36 19.72
C LYS A 306 26.27 -26.23 21.03
N PRO A 307 25.45 -27.31 21.26
CA PRO A 307 24.23 -27.85 20.60
C PRO A 307 23.02 -28.32 21.51
N ARG A 308 21.84 -28.58 20.89
CA ARG A 308 20.80 -29.63 21.24
C ARG A 308 19.98 -29.47 22.56
N ARG A 309 18.80 -30.11 22.79
CA ARG A 309 17.99 -31.15 22.10
C ARG A 309 16.48 -30.79 21.96
N GLN A 310 15.80 -31.56 21.10
CA GLN A 310 14.39 -31.57 20.71
C GLN A 310 13.36 -31.88 21.82
N SER A 311 12.14 -31.35 21.67
CA SER A 311 10.89 -32.14 21.66
C SER A 311 9.87 -31.46 20.72
N GLY A 312 8.79 -32.15 20.32
CA GLY A 312 7.83 -31.67 19.31
C GLY A 312 6.42 -31.44 19.86
N SER A 313 5.74 -30.43 19.32
CA SER A 313 4.29 -30.22 19.43
C SER A 313 3.77 -29.48 18.19
N ILE A 314 2.46 -29.53 17.93
CA ILE A 314 1.82 -28.86 16.80
C ILE A 314 1.35 -27.47 17.26
N GLU A 315 2.10 -26.44 16.87
CA GLU A 315 1.87 -25.04 17.26
C GLU A 315 0.76 -24.37 16.41
N PRO A 316 -0.27 -23.75 17.04
CA PRO A 316 -1.23 -22.88 16.36
C PRO A 316 -0.60 -21.59 15.81
N LEU A 317 -1.36 -20.84 15.02
CA LEU A 317 -0.93 -19.60 14.36
C LEU A 317 -0.54 -18.44 15.32
N GLU A 318 -0.74 -18.61 16.63
CA GLU A 318 -0.60 -17.59 17.66
C GLU A 318 0.87 -17.28 18.04
N SER A 319 1.76 -18.28 18.07
CA SER A 319 3.15 -18.10 18.53
C SER A 319 3.97 -17.16 17.65
N ILE A 320 3.59 -16.97 16.38
CA ILE A 320 4.19 -16.00 15.44
C ILE A 320 4.03 -14.53 15.90
N TRP A 321 3.12 -14.25 16.85
CA TRP A 321 2.79 -12.88 17.29
C TRP A 321 3.00 -12.62 18.79
N ALA A 322 3.25 -13.65 19.60
CA ALA A 322 3.44 -13.52 21.05
C ALA A 322 4.84 -13.00 21.43
N SER A 323 5.89 -13.56 20.81
CA SER A 323 7.30 -13.31 21.18
C SER A 323 7.83 -11.91 20.84
N ASP A 324 7.03 -11.07 20.17
CA ASP A 324 7.50 -9.90 19.43
C ASP A 324 7.27 -8.54 20.12
N THR A 325 6.56 -8.51 21.26
CA THR A 325 6.19 -7.25 21.93
C THR A 325 7.33 -6.58 22.70
N ASN A 326 8.44 -7.28 22.93
CA ASN A 326 9.52 -6.82 23.83
C ASN A 326 10.75 -6.24 23.09
N SER A 327 10.72 -6.14 21.75
CA SER A 327 11.81 -5.51 20.97
C SER A 327 11.59 -4.01 20.79
N ASP A 328 11.94 -3.23 21.81
CA ASP A 328 11.85 -1.77 21.76
C ASP A 328 12.72 -1.19 20.62
N THR A 329 12.05 -0.61 19.62
CA THR A 329 12.69 0.30 18.64
C THR A 329 11.83 1.54 18.48
N HIS A 330 11.94 2.44 19.47
CA HIS A 330 11.34 3.77 19.49
C HIS A 330 11.89 4.64 18.34
N PHE A 331 11.33 4.49 17.14
CA PHE A 331 11.56 5.46 16.07
C PHE A 331 10.78 6.75 16.39
N LYS A 332 11.49 7.86 16.59
CA LYS A 332 10.88 9.19 16.66
C LYS A 332 10.10 9.45 15.35
N PRO A 333 8.88 10.00 15.38
CA PRO A 333 8.28 10.55 14.18
C PRO A 333 9.18 11.68 13.66
N SER A 334 9.35 11.76 12.34
CA SER A 334 10.07 12.88 11.72
C SER A 334 9.15 14.09 11.67
N ASP A 335 9.18 14.91 12.72
CA ASP A 335 8.49 16.20 12.78
C ASP A 335 9.17 17.21 11.84
N SER A 336 8.85 17.10 10.54
CA SER A 336 9.44 17.91 9.46
C SER A 336 8.39 18.35 8.42
N GLU A 337 7.36 19.06 8.88
CA GLU A 337 6.49 19.91 8.05
C GLU A 337 5.91 21.02 8.96
N SER A 338 5.88 22.28 8.49
CA SER A 338 5.31 23.47 9.17
C SER A 338 6.05 24.08 10.38
N ALA A 339 7.28 24.56 10.17
CA ALA A 339 7.88 25.59 11.04
C ALA A 339 7.52 27.00 10.53
N ALA A 340 6.41 27.59 10.99
CA ALA A 340 6.00 28.96 10.65
C ALA A 340 5.15 29.63 11.75
N SER A 341 5.46 30.89 12.05
CA SER A 341 4.71 31.86 12.87
C SER A 341 4.17 31.39 14.24
N SER A 342 4.81 31.88 15.30
CA SER A 342 4.36 31.79 16.68
C SER A 342 3.01 32.47 16.93
N SER A 343 2.14 31.79 17.69
CA SER A 343 1.14 32.44 18.54
C SER A 343 0.93 31.57 19.79
N SER A 344 0.72 32.22 20.94
CA SER A 344 0.80 31.60 22.27
C SER A 344 -0.41 30.72 22.58
N GLY A 345 -0.28 29.41 22.35
CA GLY A 345 -1.24 28.40 22.78
C GLY A 345 -0.54 27.19 23.41
N SER A 346 -0.48 27.14 24.75
CA SER A 346 0.15 26.03 25.49
C SER A 346 -0.74 24.79 25.52
N THR A 347 -0.94 24.15 24.37
CA THR A 347 -1.44 22.77 24.33
C THR A 347 -0.34 21.83 24.84
N ARG A 348 -0.49 21.33 26.07
CA ARG A 348 0.36 20.28 26.64
C ARG A 348 0.53 19.15 25.61
N PRO A 349 1.75 18.80 25.19
CA PRO A 349 1.96 17.69 24.27
C PRO A 349 1.65 16.36 24.96
N PHE A 350 1.07 15.42 24.22
CA PHE A 350 0.83 14.05 24.72
C PHE A 350 2.14 13.40 25.16
N THR A 351 2.11 12.71 26.31
CA THR A 351 3.25 11.97 26.84
C THR A 351 3.65 10.80 25.92
N SER A 352 4.84 10.25 26.12
CA SER A 352 5.29 9.04 25.42
C SER A 352 4.37 7.84 25.69
N GLU A 353 3.81 7.75 26.90
CA GLU A 353 2.88 6.71 27.32
C GLU A 353 1.50 6.86 26.64
N GLU A 354 0.95 8.07 26.61
CA GLU A 354 -0.28 8.37 25.87
C GLU A 354 -0.13 8.03 24.37
N LYS A 355 1.00 8.42 23.77
CA LYS A 355 1.33 8.10 22.38
C LYS A 355 1.41 6.58 22.14
N LYS A 356 2.10 5.84 23.03
CA LYS A 356 2.17 4.37 22.99
C LYS A 356 0.79 3.73 23.10
N LEU A 357 -0.02 4.15 24.08
CA LEU A 357 -1.39 3.69 24.28
C LEU A 357 -2.26 3.92 23.03
N PHE A 358 -2.17 5.08 22.39
CA PHE A 358 -2.98 5.36 21.19
C PHE A 358 -2.51 4.56 19.97
N TYR A 359 -1.21 4.25 19.88
CA TYR A 359 -0.66 3.37 18.85
C TYR A 359 -1.11 1.91 19.07
N ASP A 360 -1.03 1.38 20.30
CA ASP A 360 -1.48 0.01 20.60
C ASP A 360 -3.01 -0.14 20.49
N GLN A 361 -3.80 0.89 20.84
CA GLN A 361 -5.24 0.95 20.52
C GLN A 361 -5.49 0.86 19.01
N SER A 362 -4.71 1.59 18.20
CA SER A 362 -4.79 1.54 16.73
C SER A 362 -4.42 0.15 16.18
N LYS A 363 -3.37 -0.47 16.76
CA LYS A 363 -2.91 -1.84 16.45
C LYS A 363 -3.96 -2.91 16.76
N MET A 364 -4.67 -2.80 17.88
CA MET A 364 -5.77 -3.71 18.20
C MET A 364 -6.99 -3.49 17.29
N ALA A 365 -7.34 -2.24 16.98
CA ALA A 365 -8.44 -1.94 16.06
C ALA A 365 -8.23 -2.56 14.66
N VAL A 366 -6.99 -2.53 14.13
CA VAL A 366 -6.65 -3.20 12.87
C VAL A 366 -6.74 -4.72 12.98
N ARG A 367 -6.20 -5.34 14.05
CA ARG A 367 -6.34 -6.80 14.28
C ARG A 367 -7.80 -7.24 14.30
N ILE A 368 -8.62 -6.58 15.12
CA ILE A 368 -10.06 -6.89 15.27
C ILE A 368 -10.81 -6.73 13.93
N ARG A 369 -10.44 -5.76 13.10
CA ARG A 369 -11.07 -5.59 11.78
C ARG A 369 -10.68 -6.70 10.79
N ILE A 370 -9.42 -7.14 10.76
CA ILE A 370 -8.97 -8.27 9.92
C ILE A 370 -9.61 -9.58 10.40
N GLU A 371 -9.71 -9.79 11.70
CA GLU A 371 -10.27 -11.04 12.26
C GLU A 371 -11.76 -11.18 11.96
N ARG A 372 -12.54 -10.10 12.12
CA ARG A 372 -13.95 -10.05 11.69
C ARG A 372 -14.10 -10.31 10.19
N GLU A 373 -13.17 -9.86 9.38
CA GLU A 373 -13.21 -10.07 7.94
C GLU A 373 -12.83 -11.51 7.54
N ARG A 374 -11.96 -12.18 8.32
CA ARG A 374 -11.67 -13.61 8.16
C ARG A 374 -12.88 -14.47 8.46
N LEU A 375 -13.62 -14.16 9.52
CA LEU A 375 -14.88 -14.83 9.90
C LEU A 375 -16.04 -14.55 8.93
N CYS A 376 -15.85 -13.67 7.94
CA CYS A 376 -16.78 -13.45 6.81
C CYS A 376 -16.30 -14.10 5.50
N LEU A 377 -15.17 -14.85 5.54
CA LEU A 377 -14.53 -15.53 4.42
C LEU A 377 -14.38 -17.05 4.65
N THR A 378 -14.89 -17.53 5.79
CA THR A 378 -14.97 -18.94 6.21
C THR A 378 -16.43 -19.32 6.41
#